data_AF-A0A2S4LF03-F1
#
_entry.id   AF-A0A2S4LF03-F1
#
_cell.length_a   1.000
_cell.length_b   1.000
_cell.length_c   1.000
_cell.angle_alpha   90.00
_cell.angle_beta   90.00
_cell.angle_gamma   90.00
#
_symmetry.space_group_name_H-M   'P 1'
#
loop_
_entity.id
_entity.type
_entity.pdbx_description
1 polymer ?
#
loop_
_entity_poly.entity_id
_entity_poly.type
_entity_poly.pdbx_seq_one_letter_code
_entity_poly.pdbx_strand_id
1 'polypeptide(L)'
;MITLALLLLGLAIVAAQAYASAGRPLPVAEAIPLSALGLTWRREKDVVTRRGPRSLWFGLGDPAAYRRAFELSREAMGAAGYSWTDGIIDGRAVGRTPCCWAPVPADEAAAEAAVVVAEAALVRDAAEVEALGIEHAACLDRLRVSLDTLYWAWPPKKKVIAEALLAAPLGSNGYPTAEVSQVAWALFRQVKESVEKVRERLARDPAHDWVARAQLPGVPAAVHDAVRLITSHDVDRASVQNGIGWGKSHTHTGHILAALPELSVIQASSALSAVWRHRRQVPAQLRQACFGSAEA
;
A
#
# COMPACT_ATOMS: atom_id res chain seq x y z
N MET A 1 7.84 12.54 34.96
CA MET A 1 7.33 13.93 35.09
C MET A 1 8.42 14.96 34.82
N ILE A 2 9.61 14.84 35.41
CA ILE A 2 10.74 15.78 35.20
C ILE A 2 11.23 15.82 33.73
N THR A 3 11.24 14.68 33.03
CA THR A 3 11.63 14.58 31.61
C THR A 3 10.64 15.27 30.65
N LEU A 4 9.34 15.24 30.94
CA LEU A 4 8.33 15.94 30.12
C LEU A 4 8.45 17.46 30.28
N ALA A 5 8.73 17.93 31.51
CA ALA A 5 8.92 19.35 31.79
C ALA A 5 10.16 19.92 31.08
N LEU A 6 11.26 19.16 31.05
CA LEU A 6 12.49 19.56 30.33
C LEU A 6 12.30 19.57 28.80
N LEU A 7 11.49 18.66 28.26
CA LEU A 7 11.18 18.61 26.84
C LEU A 7 10.29 19.79 26.42
N LEU A 8 9.31 20.15 27.26
CA LEU A 8 8.48 21.34 27.07
C LEU A 8 9.27 22.65 27.22
N LEU A 9 10.21 22.71 28.17
CA LEU A 9 11.09 23.87 28.33
C LEU A 9 12.04 24.03 27.13
N GLY A 10 12.59 22.92 26.62
CA GLY A 10 13.40 22.91 25.40
C GLY A 10 12.60 23.38 24.18
N LEU A 11 11.36 22.91 24.03
CA LEU A 11 10.48 23.35 22.94
C LEU A 11 10.12 24.84 23.02
N ALA A 12 9.89 25.34 24.24
CA ALA A 12 9.61 26.75 24.49
C ALA A 12 10.83 27.65 24.19
N ILE A 13 12.05 27.20 24.50
CA ILE A 13 13.27 27.94 24.19
C ILE A 13 13.54 27.96 22.68
N VAL A 14 13.32 26.83 21.98
CA VAL A 14 13.45 26.77 20.52
C VAL A 14 12.39 27.65 19.83
N ALA A 15 11.14 27.65 20.34
CA ALA A 15 10.08 28.54 19.84
C ALA A 15 10.40 30.02 20.10
N ALA A 16 10.94 30.36 21.28
CA ALA A 16 11.33 31.72 21.63
C ALA A 16 12.55 32.21 20.83
N GLN A 17 13.50 31.33 20.54
CA GLN A 17 14.64 31.64 19.67
C GLN A 17 14.23 31.78 18.20
N ALA A 18 13.33 30.92 17.70
CA ALA A 18 12.74 31.07 16.37
C ALA A 18 11.99 32.43 16.25
N TYR A 19 11.24 32.81 17.29
CA TYR A 19 10.55 34.10 17.36
C TYR A 19 11.50 35.31 17.47
N ALA A 20 12.62 35.17 18.19
CA ALA A 20 13.61 36.24 18.35
C ALA A 20 14.53 36.40 17.13
N SER A 21 14.75 35.32 16.37
CA SER A 21 15.47 35.34 15.09
C SER A 21 14.61 35.78 13.91
N ALA A 22 13.28 35.82 14.07
CA ALA A 22 12.38 36.56 13.20
C ALA A 22 12.60 38.06 13.46
N GLY A 23 13.59 38.62 12.78
CA GLY A 23 14.12 39.96 12.99
C GLY A 23 13.05 41.05 13.01
N ARG A 24 13.38 42.11 13.76
CA ARG A 24 12.74 43.44 13.85
C ARG A 24 11.47 43.60 12.99
N PRO A 25 10.28 43.87 13.58
CA PRO A 25 9.12 44.22 12.80
C PRO A 25 9.44 45.44 11.94
N LEU A 26 9.50 45.24 10.62
CA LEU A 26 9.49 46.33 9.66
C LEU A 26 8.16 47.09 9.82
N PRO A 27 8.13 48.40 9.56
CA PRO A 27 6.90 49.19 9.65
C PRO A 27 5.79 48.53 8.81
N VAL A 28 4.64 48.34 9.46
CA VAL A 28 3.45 47.55 9.08
C VAL A 28 2.71 48.11 7.84
N ALA A 29 3.38 48.87 6.97
CA ALA A 29 2.77 49.55 5.83
C ALA A 29 3.07 48.90 4.46
N GLU A 30 3.85 47.80 4.41
CA GLU A 30 4.10 47.03 3.18
C GLU A 30 3.82 45.54 3.45
N ALA A 31 2.55 45.18 3.64
CA ALA A 31 2.14 43.84 4.02
C ALA A 31 2.18 42.85 2.83
N ILE A 32 3.26 42.07 2.78
CA ILE A 32 3.23 40.70 2.27
C ILE A 32 3.22 39.82 3.50
N PRO A 33 2.48 38.69 3.54
CA PRO A 33 2.54 37.78 4.67
C PRO A 33 3.99 37.31 4.84
N LEU A 34 4.67 37.84 5.86
CA LEU A 34 6.12 37.77 6.09
C LEU A 34 6.66 36.35 6.32
N SER A 35 5.83 35.32 6.21
CA SER A 35 6.20 33.92 6.41
C SER A 35 5.35 32.94 5.59
N ALA A 36 4.93 33.30 4.36
CA ALA A 36 4.17 32.36 3.52
C ALA A 36 5.03 31.13 3.14
N LEU A 37 4.49 29.93 3.42
CA LEU A 37 5.02 28.64 2.96
C LEU A 37 6.47 28.35 3.36
N GLY A 38 6.89 28.84 4.55
CA GLY A 38 8.22 28.59 5.12
C GLY A 38 9.37 29.37 4.47
N LEU A 39 9.07 30.34 3.60
CA LEU A 39 10.07 31.20 2.97
C LEU A 39 10.20 32.55 3.69
N THR A 40 11.41 33.09 3.68
CA THR A 40 11.70 34.46 4.13
C THR A 40 11.68 35.40 2.91
N TRP A 41 10.83 36.43 2.94
CA TRP A 41 10.65 37.31 1.79
C TRP A 41 11.52 38.57 1.87
N ARG A 42 12.31 38.84 0.82
CA ARG A 42 13.19 40.02 0.70
C ARG A 42 12.74 40.89 -0.48
N ARG A 43 12.50 42.18 -0.26
CA ARG A 43 12.27 43.15 -1.35
C ARG A 43 13.56 43.30 -2.15
N GLU A 44 13.46 43.14 -3.46
CA GLU A 44 14.62 43.24 -4.35
C GLU A 44 14.66 44.60 -5.04
N LYS A 45 13.63 44.93 -5.82
CA LYS A 45 13.62 46.14 -6.65
C LYS A 45 12.22 46.53 -7.08
N ASP A 46 12.06 47.80 -7.44
CA ASP A 46 10.89 48.29 -8.15
C ASP A 46 11.08 48.13 -9.67
N VAL A 47 10.05 47.65 -10.35
CA VAL A 47 10.03 47.31 -11.77
C VAL A 47 8.77 47.91 -12.40
N VAL A 48 8.94 48.65 -13.49
CA VAL A 48 7.80 49.09 -14.30
C VAL A 48 7.40 47.94 -15.22
N THR A 49 6.25 47.34 -14.95
CA THR A 49 5.69 46.26 -15.77
C THR A 49 4.64 46.82 -16.74
N ARG A 50 4.17 45.98 -17.68
CA ARG A 50 3.02 46.32 -18.54
C ARG A 50 1.73 46.62 -17.74
N ARG A 51 1.69 46.22 -16.46
CA ARG A 51 0.56 46.45 -15.53
C ARG A 51 0.86 47.55 -14.51
N GLY A 52 1.80 48.46 -14.82
CA GLY A 52 2.20 49.56 -13.95
C GLY A 52 3.44 49.26 -13.09
N PRO A 53 3.84 50.21 -12.23
CA PRO A 53 4.96 50.06 -11.30
C PRO A 53 4.65 48.98 -10.27
N ARG A 54 5.61 48.07 -10.05
CA ARG A 54 5.49 46.96 -9.11
C ARG A 54 6.79 46.75 -8.34
N SER A 55 6.73 46.30 -7.10
CA SER A 55 7.89 45.85 -6.33
C SER A 55 8.02 44.33 -6.42
N LEU A 56 9.22 43.86 -6.73
CA LEU A 56 9.56 42.44 -6.79
C LEU A 56 10.15 41.99 -5.45
N TRP A 57 9.64 40.86 -4.95
CA TRP A 57 10.10 40.22 -3.72
C TRP A 57 10.55 38.80 -4.01
N PHE A 58 11.63 38.37 -3.37
CA PHE A 58 12.16 37.01 -3.47
C PHE A 58 11.94 36.24 -2.18
N GLY A 59 11.47 35.00 -2.31
CA GLY A 59 11.40 34.03 -1.22
C GLY A 59 12.74 33.30 -1.10
N LEU A 60 13.40 33.46 0.04
CA LEU A 60 14.66 32.82 0.43
C LEU A 60 14.36 31.65 1.37
N GLY A 61 15.05 30.52 1.19
CA GLY A 61 14.85 29.29 1.97
C GLY A 61 14.74 28.04 1.09
N ASP A 62 14.30 26.93 1.67
CA ASP A 62 13.98 25.72 0.90
C ASP A 62 12.68 25.92 0.11
N PRO A 63 12.72 25.94 -1.22
CA PRO A 63 11.54 26.20 -2.03
C PRO A 63 10.62 24.99 -2.20
N ALA A 64 10.90 23.83 -1.58
CA ALA A 64 10.14 22.60 -1.78
C ALA A 64 8.64 22.75 -1.42
N ALA A 65 8.34 23.30 -0.23
CA ALA A 65 6.97 23.52 0.22
C ALA A 65 6.25 24.51 -0.70
N TYR A 66 6.90 25.63 -1.04
CA TYR A 66 6.35 26.63 -1.96
C TYR A 66 6.10 26.07 -3.35
N ARG A 67 7.01 25.27 -3.90
CA ARG A 67 6.85 24.62 -5.20
C ARG A 67 5.63 23.72 -5.23
N ARG A 68 5.50 22.85 -4.25
CA ARG A 68 4.37 21.94 -4.16
C ARG A 68 3.05 22.70 -3.97
N ALA A 69 3.02 23.70 -3.09
CA ALA A 69 1.85 24.57 -2.91
C ALA A 69 1.48 25.31 -4.22
N PHE A 70 2.46 25.87 -4.92
CA PHE A 70 2.24 26.58 -6.18
C PHE A 70 1.75 25.67 -7.30
N GLU A 71 2.22 24.42 -7.36
CA GLU A 71 1.72 23.43 -8.32
C GLU A 71 0.27 23.03 -8.02
N LEU A 72 -0.05 22.83 -6.73
CA LEU A 72 -1.40 22.44 -6.28
C LEU A 72 -2.42 23.59 -6.32
N SER A 73 -1.98 24.84 -6.18
CA SER A 73 -2.83 26.03 -6.03
C SER A 73 -2.41 27.18 -6.94
N ARG A 74 -1.95 26.86 -8.15
CA ARG A 74 -1.35 27.81 -9.10
C ARG A 74 -2.21 29.03 -9.38
N GLU A 75 -3.51 28.85 -9.54
CA GLU A 75 -4.44 29.93 -9.87
C GLU A 75 -4.59 30.91 -8.70
N ALA A 76 -4.89 30.40 -7.51
CA ALA A 76 -5.03 31.21 -6.30
C ALA A 76 -3.72 31.95 -5.96
N MET A 77 -2.60 31.23 -6.01
CA MET A 77 -1.28 31.82 -5.75
C MET A 77 -0.90 32.85 -6.83
N GLY A 78 -1.17 32.56 -8.11
CA GLY A 78 -0.91 33.48 -9.22
C GLY A 78 -1.77 34.76 -9.14
N ALA A 79 -3.03 34.64 -8.73
CA ALA A 79 -3.91 35.78 -8.49
C ALA A 79 -3.41 36.67 -7.34
N ALA A 80 -2.86 36.06 -6.29
CA ALA A 80 -2.18 36.72 -5.18
C ALA A 80 -0.74 37.19 -5.49
N GLY A 81 -0.32 37.17 -6.76
CA GLY A 81 0.95 37.74 -7.18
C GLY A 81 2.17 36.85 -6.92
N TYR A 82 1.99 35.63 -6.41
CA TYR A 82 3.05 34.63 -6.29
C TYR A 82 3.40 34.05 -7.66
N SER A 83 4.68 33.84 -7.93
CA SER A 83 5.17 33.28 -9.18
C SER A 83 6.60 32.76 -9.05
N TRP A 84 7.19 32.33 -10.16
CA TRP A 84 8.59 31.95 -10.26
C TRP A 84 9.33 32.93 -11.15
N THR A 85 10.57 33.22 -10.80
CA THR A 85 11.48 33.93 -11.68
C THR A 85 12.78 33.16 -11.84
N ASP A 86 13.38 33.25 -13.02
CA ASP A 86 14.76 32.84 -13.24
C ASP A 86 15.64 33.97 -12.68
N GLY A 87 15.85 33.92 -11.37
CA GLY A 87 16.41 35.03 -10.61
C GLY A 87 17.93 35.06 -10.67
N ILE A 88 18.48 36.23 -10.95
CA ILE A 88 19.84 36.58 -10.55
C ILE A 88 19.72 37.24 -9.18
N ILE A 89 20.20 36.57 -8.12
CA ILE A 89 20.28 37.14 -6.78
C ILE A 89 21.73 37.57 -6.58
N ASP A 90 21.95 38.85 -6.26
CA ASP A 90 23.27 39.42 -5.98
C ASP A 90 24.30 39.14 -7.12
N GLY A 91 23.85 39.18 -8.38
CA GLY A 91 24.71 38.98 -9.55
C GLY A 91 25.00 37.51 -9.92
N ARG A 92 24.42 36.52 -9.22
CA ARG A 92 24.57 35.09 -9.51
C ARG A 92 23.25 34.47 -9.94
N ALA A 93 23.28 33.62 -10.98
CA ALA A 93 22.12 32.83 -11.37
C ALA A 93 21.84 31.76 -10.30
N VAL A 94 20.69 31.82 -9.63
CA VAL A 94 20.34 30.90 -8.53
C VAL A 94 19.30 29.84 -8.96
N GLY A 95 18.98 29.79 -10.26
CA GLY A 95 17.91 28.95 -10.79
C GLY A 95 16.54 29.58 -10.57
N ARG A 96 15.48 28.77 -10.58
CA ARG A 96 14.11 29.24 -10.34
C ARG A 96 13.93 29.60 -8.87
N THR A 97 13.67 30.87 -8.60
CA THR A 97 13.44 31.42 -7.26
C THR A 97 11.96 31.78 -7.08
N PRO A 98 11.34 31.41 -5.94
CA PRO A 98 10.02 31.91 -5.57
C PRO A 98 9.99 33.43 -5.56
N CYS A 99 9.00 34.04 -6.18
CA CYS A 99 8.85 35.50 -6.16
C CYS A 99 7.40 35.95 -5.98
N CYS A 100 7.23 37.18 -5.49
CA CYS A 100 5.95 37.83 -5.29
C CYS A 100 6.01 39.26 -5.85
N TRP A 101 4.92 39.71 -6.45
CA TRP A 101 4.81 41.04 -7.06
C TRP A 101 3.83 41.91 -6.28
N ALA A 102 4.33 43.04 -5.75
CA ALA A 102 3.53 44.07 -5.10
C ALA A 102 3.30 45.29 -6.02
N PRO A 103 2.22 46.10 -5.85
CA PRO A 103 1.06 45.76 -5.04
C PRO A 103 0.45 44.47 -5.58
N VAL A 104 0.07 43.58 -4.67
CA VAL A 104 -0.65 42.37 -5.06
C VAL A 104 -1.91 42.85 -5.79
N PRO A 105 -2.28 42.27 -6.95
CA PRO A 105 -3.44 42.73 -7.71
C PRO A 105 -4.79 42.67 -6.96
N ALA A 106 -4.81 42.17 -5.73
CA ALA A 106 -5.95 42.17 -4.83
C ALA A 106 -5.41 42.34 -3.40
N ASP A 107 -6.10 43.16 -2.61
CA ASP A 107 -6.29 43.10 -1.16
C ASP A 107 -5.34 42.16 -0.36
N GLU A 108 -4.73 42.65 0.71
CA GLU A 108 -3.95 41.83 1.67
C GLU A 108 -4.70 40.56 2.09
N ALA A 109 -6.03 40.68 2.26
CA ALA A 109 -6.91 39.55 2.56
C ALA A 109 -6.91 38.48 1.45
N ALA A 110 -6.75 38.86 0.18
CA ALA A 110 -6.66 37.92 -0.94
C ALA A 110 -5.30 37.20 -0.97
N ALA A 111 -4.21 37.87 -0.58
CA ALA A 111 -2.90 37.24 -0.46
C ALA A 111 -2.87 36.22 0.69
N GLU A 112 -3.45 36.57 1.84
CA GLU A 112 -3.63 35.65 2.97
C GLU A 112 -4.53 34.47 2.58
N ALA A 113 -5.67 34.73 1.95
CA ALA A 113 -6.58 33.67 1.50
C ALA A 113 -5.90 32.70 0.53
N ALA A 114 -5.05 33.18 -0.38
CA ALA A 114 -4.30 32.32 -1.30
C ALA A 114 -3.27 31.43 -0.58
N VAL A 115 -2.60 31.95 0.45
CA VAL A 115 -1.68 31.15 1.28
C VAL A 115 -2.44 30.08 2.06
N VAL A 116 -3.57 30.44 2.68
CA VAL A 116 -4.44 29.49 3.39
C VAL A 116 -4.94 28.40 2.45
N VAL A 117 -5.36 28.74 1.22
CA VAL A 117 -5.77 27.75 0.21
C VAL A 117 -4.62 26.81 -0.15
N ALA A 118 -3.41 27.36 -0.34
CA ALA A 118 -2.22 26.58 -0.69
C ALA A 118 -1.76 25.66 0.45
N GLU A 119 -1.76 26.14 1.70
CA GLU A 119 -1.47 25.32 2.88
C GLU A 119 -2.51 24.22 3.07
N ALA A 120 -3.79 24.54 2.91
CA ALA A 120 -4.85 23.53 2.96
C ALA A 120 -4.69 22.50 1.83
N ALA A 121 -4.22 22.90 0.64
CA ALA A 121 -3.91 21.98 -0.45
C ALA A 121 -2.74 21.06 -0.12
N LEU A 122 -1.67 21.58 0.49
CA LEU A 122 -0.54 20.77 0.97
C LEU A 122 -0.96 19.73 2.01
N VAL A 123 -1.81 20.11 2.96
CA VAL A 123 -2.33 19.17 3.98
C VAL A 123 -3.16 18.07 3.34
N ARG A 124 -4.05 18.41 2.39
CA ARG A 124 -4.86 17.41 1.67
C ARG A 124 -3.99 16.45 0.86
N ASP A 125 -3.05 16.98 0.11
CA ASP A 125 -2.15 16.18 -0.72
C ASP A 125 -1.20 15.31 0.12
N ALA A 126 -0.71 15.80 1.27
CA ALA A 126 0.04 14.96 2.21
C ALA A 126 -0.82 13.82 2.77
N ALA A 127 -2.08 14.09 3.12
CA ALA A 127 -3.02 13.07 3.59
C ALA A 127 -3.36 12.05 2.49
N GLU A 128 -3.48 12.48 1.23
CA GLU A 128 -3.71 11.61 0.09
C GLU A 128 -2.51 10.70 -0.19
N VAL A 129 -1.28 11.25 -0.17
CA VAL A 129 -0.05 10.46 -0.32
C VAL A 129 0.09 9.44 0.80
N GLU A 130 -0.24 9.82 2.03
CA GLU A 130 -0.25 8.91 3.18
C GLU A 130 -1.28 7.79 3.00
N ALA A 131 -2.51 8.13 2.61
CA ALA A 131 -3.57 7.16 2.37
C ALA A 131 -3.19 6.16 1.26
N LEU A 132 -2.65 6.64 0.14
CA LEU A 132 -2.13 5.79 -0.94
C LEU A 132 -0.99 4.90 -0.46
N GLY A 133 -0.09 5.44 0.38
CA GLY A 133 0.98 4.68 1.01
C GLY A 133 0.46 3.51 1.85
N ILE A 134 -0.57 3.76 2.67
CA ILE A 134 -1.24 2.73 3.47
C ILE A 134 -1.89 1.66 2.58
N GLU A 135 -2.58 2.06 1.50
CA GLU A 135 -3.17 1.11 0.56
C GLU A 135 -2.13 0.24 -0.15
N HIS A 136 -1.01 0.85 -0.55
CA HIS A 136 0.14 0.17 -1.13
C HIS A 136 0.72 -0.87 -0.16
N ALA A 137 0.95 -0.49 1.09
CA ALA A 137 1.40 -1.41 2.14
C ALA A 137 0.42 -2.57 2.35
N ALA A 138 -0.88 -2.27 2.38
CA ALA A 138 -1.93 -3.28 2.53
C ALA A 138 -1.95 -4.29 1.35
N CYS A 139 -1.53 -3.91 0.14
CA CYS A 139 -1.39 -4.85 -0.97
C CYS A 139 -0.28 -5.88 -0.72
N LEU A 140 0.86 -5.44 -0.17
CA LEU A 140 1.98 -6.31 0.17
C LEU A 140 1.67 -7.20 1.37
N ASP A 141 0.92 -6.69 2.35
CA ASP A 141 0.43 -7.51 3.46
C ASP A 141 -0.48 -8.63 2.98
N ARG A 142 -1.42 -8.35 2.06
CA ARG A 142 -2.27 -9.38 1.45
C ARG A 142 -1.44 -10.42 0.67
N LEU A 143 -0.42 -9.97 -0.05
CA LEU A 143 0.51 -10.87 -0.75
C LEU A 143 1.24 -11.79 0.24
N ARG A 144 1.76 -11.23 1.34
CA ARG A 144 2.47 -11.98 2.39
C ARG A 144 1.56 -13.02 3.06
N VAL A 145 0.37 -12.61 3.47
CA VAL A 145 -0.64 -13.53 4.05
C VAL A 145 -1.01 -14.62 3.04
N SER A 146 -1.15 -14.29 1.76
CA SER A 146 -1.48 -15.27 0.73
C SER A 146 -0.35 -16.26 0.46
N LEU A 147 0.91 -15.84 0.52
CA LEU A 147 2.06 -16.74 0.38
C LEU A 147 2.14 -17.72 1.56
N ASP A 148 1.75 -17.27 2.75
CA ASP A 148 1.78 -18.10 3.95
C ASP A 148 0.60 -19.08 4.00
N THR A 149 -0.62 -18.58 3.79
CA THR A 149 -1.86 -19.36 3.93
C THR A 149 -2.22 -20.19 2.71
N LEU A 150 -1.81 -19.77 1.51
CA LEU A 150 -2.12 -20.43 0.25
C LEU A 150 -0.86 -20.88 -0.49
N TYR A 151 0.22 -21.23 0.23
CA TYR A 151 1.51 -21.62 -0.35
C TYR A 151 1.40 -22.68 -1.46
N TRP A 152 0.45 -23.61 -1.31
CA TRP A 152 0.16 -24.71 -2.24
C TRP A 152 -0.47 -24.24 -3.57
N ALA A 153 -1.06 -23.03 -3.60
CA ALA A 153 -1.71 -22.45 -4.78
C ALA A 153 -0.76 -21.63 -5.66
N TRP A 154 0.47 -21.37 -5.19
CA TRP A 154 1.42 -20.51 -5.89
C TRP A 154 2.23 -21.27 -6.93
N PRO A 155 2.20 -20.85 -8.22
CA PRO A 155 3.14 -21.35 -9.20
C PRO A 155 4.58 -20.97 -8.82
N PRO A 156 5.57 -21.87 -8.93
CA PRO A 156 6.94 -21.61 -8.47
C PRO A 156 7.55 -20.31 -9.01
N LYS A 157 7.35 -20.02 -10.31
CA LYS A 157 7.85 -18.79 -10.94
C LYS A 157 7.22 -17.53 -10.33
N LYS A 158 5.92 -17.56 -10.04
CA LYS A 158 5.21 -16.40 -9.45
C LYS A 158 5.56 -16.23 -7.97
N LYS A 159 5.82 -17.32 -7.26
CA LYS A 159 6.29 -17.29 -5.87
C LYS A 159 7.61 -16.52 -5.76
N VAL A 160 8.59 -16.82 -6.62
CA VAL A 160 9.88 -16.10 -6.65
C VAL A 160 9.68 -14.60 -6.90
N ILE A 161 8.79 -14.23 -7.83
CA ILE A 161 8.47 -12.82 -8.09
C ILE A 161 7.82 -12.18 -6.86
N ALA A 162 6.87 -12.86 -6.23
CA ALA A 162 6.20 -12.36 -5.04
C ALA A 162 7.17 -12.14 -3.86
N GLU A 163 8.10 -13.07 -3.63
CA GLU A 163 9.15 -12.94 -2.63
C GLU A 163 10.10 -11.76 -2.94
N ALA A 164 10.46 -11.57 -4.21
CA ALA A 164 11.26 -10.42 -4.63
C ALA A 164 10.53 -9.09 -4.42
N LEU A 165 9.22 -9.02 -4.66
CA LEU A 165 8.41 -7.82 -4.39
C LEU A 165 8.35 -7.50 -2.89
N LEU A 166 8.26 -8.52 -2.04
CA LEU A 166 8.29 -8.34 -0.57
C LEU A 166 9.65 -7.88 -0.04
N ALA A 167 10.74 -8.19 -0.76
CA ALA A 167 12.09 -7.75 -0.44
C ALA A 167 12.48 -6.42 -1.10
N ALA A 168 11.61 -5.82 -1.92
CA ALA A 168 11.90 -4.59 -2.63
C ALA A 168 12.08 -3.41 -1.64
N PRO A 169 13.01 -2.46 -1.93
CA PRO A 169 13.19 -1.30 -1.08
C PRO A 169 11.95 -0.40 -1.09
N LEU A 170 11.71 0.25 0.04
CA LEU A 170 10.63 1.25 0.18
C LEU A 170 10.97 2.51 -0.62
N GLY A 171 9.94 3.22 -1.07
CA GLY A 171 10.06 4.53 -1.70
C GLY A 171 10.52 5.60 -0.71
N SER A 172 10.78 6.80 -1.24
CA SER A 172 11.25 7.95 -0.46
C SER A 172 10.27 8.41 0.63
N ASN A 173 8.99 8.04 0.53
CA ASN A 173 7.95 8.30 1.51
C ASN A 173 7.82 7.18 2.56
N GLY A 174 8.72 6.19 2.58
CA GLY A 174 8.64 5.05 3.50
C GLY A 174 7.59 4.00 3.15
N TYR A 175 6.93 4.13 1.99
CA TYR A 175 5.91 3.20 1.51
C TYR A 175 6.36 2.43 0.27
N PRO A 176 5.76 1.27 -0.03
CA PRO A 176 5.98 0.59 -1.29
C PRO A 176 5.61 1.49 -2.47
N THR A 177 6.34 1.38 -3.58
CA THR A 177 6.01 2.13 -4.79
C THR A 177 4.68 1.64 -5.39
N ALA A 178 4.02 2.51 -6.15
CA ALA A 178 2.75 2.19 -6.79
C ALA A 178 2.88 0.97 -7.72
N GLU A 179 3.98 0.88 -8.48
CA GLU A 179 4.27 -0.24 -9.39
C GLU A 179 4.38 -1.57 -8.62
N VAL A 180 5.19 -1.61 -7.55
CA VAL A 180 5.36 -2.82 -6.71
C VAL A 180 4.01 -3.26 -6.13
N SER A 181 3.21 -2.30 -5.66
CA SER A 181 1.88 -2.56 -5.08
C SER A 181 0.89 -3.09 -6.10
N GLN A 182 0.89 -2.53 -7.32
CA GLN A 182 0.05 -3.00 -8.42
C GLN A 182 0.37 -4.44 -8.82
N VAL A 183 1.65 -4.77 -8.95
CA VAL A 183 2.07 -6.14 -9.31
C VAL A 183 1.74 -7.11 -8.17
N ALA A 184 1.98 -6.72 -6.91
CA ALA A 184 1.60 -7.52 -5.74
C ALA A 184 0.10 -7.83 -5.72
N TRP A 185 -0.74 -6.81 -5.94
CA TRP A 185 -2.19 -6.96 -6.01
C TRP A 185 -2.63 -7.89 -7.15
N ALA A 186 -2.05 -7.72 -8.34
CA ALA A 186 -2.35 -8.55 -9.50
C ALA A 186 -2.02 -10.03 -9.26
N LEU A 187 -0.86 -10.32 -8.66
CA LEU A 187 -0.46 -11.69 -8.32
C LEU A 187 -1.40 -12.31 -7.28
N PHE A 188 -1.71 -11.57 -6.21
CA PHE A 188 -2.68 -12.00 -5.19
C PHE A 188 -4.04 -12.35 -5.80
N ARG A 189 -4.57 -11.47 -6.66
CA ARG A 189 -5.85 -11.70 -7.36
C ARG A 189 -5.82 -12.95 -8.22
N GLN A 190 -4.76 -13.15 -9.01
CA GLN A 190 -4.64 -14.32 -9.88
C GLN A 190 -4.64 -15.64 -9.08
N VAL A 191 -3.98 -15.67 -7.92
CA VAL A 191 -3.99 -16.85 -7.04
C VAL A 191 -5.38 -17.08 -6.46
N LYS A 192 -6.05 -16.04 -5.96
CA LYS A 192 -7.44 -16.12 -5.49
C LYS A 192 -8.40 -16.63 -6.56
N GLU A 193 -8.34 -16.05 -7.76
CA GLU A 193 -9.17 -16.47 -8.90
C GLU A 193 -8.89 -17.92 -9.30
N SER A 194 -7.64 -18.38 -9.23
CA SER A 194 -7.28 -19.78 -9.48
C SER A 194 -7.88 -20.72 -8.43
N VAL A 195 -7.82 -20.34 -7.15
CA VAL A 195 -8.41 -21.14 -6.05
C VAL A 195 -9.93 -21.23 -6.22
N GLU A 196 -10.61 -20.12 -6.47
CA GLU A 196 -12.06 -20.12 -6.66
C GLU A 196 -12.49 -20.94 -7.88
N LYS A 197 -11.77 -20.87 -9.02
CA LYS A 197 -12.06 -21.73 -10.18
C LYS A 197 -11.98 -23.22 -9.84
N VAL A 198 -10.99 -23.64 -9.04
CA VAL A 198 -10.89 -25.04 -8.61
C VAL A 198 -12.03 -25.38 -7.66
N ARG A 199 -12.39 -24.49 -6.73
CA ARG A 199 -13.51 -24.67 -5.80
C ARG A 199 -14.85 -24.82 -6.53
N GLU A 200 -15.12 -23.95 -7.49
CA GLU A 200 -16.33 -24.00 -8.35
C GLU A 200 -16.40 -25.31 -9.13
N ARG A 201 -15.27 -25.77 -9.68
CA ARG A 201 -15.19 -27.06 -10.36
C ARG A 201 -15.51 -28.22 -9.42
N LEU A 202 -14.92 -28.24 -8.23
CA LEU A 202 -15.16 -29.29 -7.22
C LEU A 202 -16.60 -29.33 -6.70
N ALA A 203 -17.31 -28.19 -6.73
CA ALA A 203 -18.71 -28.11 -6.34
C ALA A 203 -19.67 -28.62 -7.41
N ARG A 204 -19.25 -28.61 -8.69
CA ARG A 204 -20.11 -28.90 -9.85
C ARG A 204 -19.85 -30.27 -10.47
N ASP A 205 -18.58 -30.65 -10.62
CA ASP A 205 -18.16 -31.76 -11.45
C ASP A 205 -17.81 -32.98 -10.58
N PRO A 206 -18.68 -34.00 -10.47
CA PRO A 206 -18.40 -35.17 -9.65
C PRO A 206 -17.35 -36.09 -10.30
N ALA A 207 -16.59 -36.79 -9.46
CA ALA A 207 -15.83 -37.95 -9.91
C ALA A 207 -16.78 -39.15 -10.02
N HIS A 208 -17.33 -39.38 -11.21
CA HIS A 208 -18.42 -40.31 -11.46
C HIS A 208 -18.23 -41.71 -10.86
N ASP A 209 -17.02 -42.27 -10.94
CA ASP A 209 -16.68 -43.59 -10.39
C ASP A 209 -16.90 -43.71 -8.87
N TRP A 210 -16.93 -42.58 -8.15
CA TRP A 210 -17.01 -42.52 -6.69
C TRP A 210 -18.34 -41.99 -6.16
N VAL A 211 -19.27 -41.55 -7.03
CA VAL A 211 -20.54 -40.92 -6.60
C VAL A 211 -21.37 -41.87 -5.74
N ALA A 212 -21.54 -43.12 -6.18
CA ALA A 212 -22.31 -44.11 -5.43
C ALA A 212 -21.74 -44.35 -4.03
N ARG A 213 -20.41 -44.37 -3.90
CA ARG A 213 -19.73 -44.52 -2.60
C ARG A 213 -19.90 -43.28 -1.73
N ALA A 214 -19.78 -42.08 -2.32
CA ALA A 214 -19.95 -40.81 -1.62
C ALA A 214 -21.38 -40.58 -1.08
N GLN A 215 -22.38 -41.27 -1.62
CA GLN A 215 -23.77 -41.21 -1.12
C GLN A 215 -24.00 -42.03 0.15
N LEU A 216 -23.11 -42.95 0.49
CA LEU A 216 -23.29 -43.79 1.67
C LEU A 216 -23.14 -42.96 2.96
N PRO A 217 -24.00 -43.17 3.97
CA PRO A 217 -23.89 -42.48 5.26
C PRO A 217 -22.50 -42.62 5.88
N GLY A 218 -21.97 -41.52 6.40
CA GLY A 218 -20.65 -41.47 7.06
C GLY A 218 -19.44 -41.40 6.11
N VAL A 219 -19.57 -41.78 4.84
CA VAL A 219 -18.45 -41.71 3.88
C VAL A 219 -17.95 -40.28 3.65
N PRO A 220 -18.81 -39.25 3.44
CA PRO A 220 -18.35 -37.87 3.29
C PRO A 220 -17.53 -37.36 4.47
N ALA A 221 -17.93 -37.69 5.71
CA ALA A 221 -17.18 -37.31 6.90
C ALA A 221 -15.83 -38.04 6.97
N ALA A 222 -15.83 -39.36 6.78
CA ALA A 222 -14.61 -40.16 6.81
C ALA A 222 -13.58 -39.73 5.75
N VAL A 223 -14.02 -39.44 4.53
CA VAL A 223 -13.11 -38.96 3.47
C VAL A 223 -12.62 -37.54 3.75
N HIS A 224 -13.44 -36.69 4.38
CA HIS A 224 -13.01 -35.37 4.80
C HIS A 224 -11.89 -35.44 5.85
N ASP A 225 -12.02 -36.33 6.84
CA ASP A 225 -10.96 -36.58 7.82
C ASP A 225 -9.68 -37.10 7.17
N ALA A 226 -9.80 -38.01 6.20
CA ALA A 226 -8.65 -38.49 5.42
C ALA A 226 -7.97 -37.37 4.61
N VAL A 227 -8.74 -36.47 3.98
CA VAL A 227 -8.21 -35.32 3.25
C VAL A 227 -7.49 -34.36 4.20
N ARG A 228 -8.07 -34.06 5.37
CA ARG A 228 -7.45 -33.22 6.40
C ARG A 228 -6.16 -33.83 6.93
N LEU A 229 -6.15 -35.14 7.16
CA LEU A 229 -4.96 -35.88 7.58
C LEU A 229 -3.83 -35.73 6.55
N ILE A 230 -4.08 -36.05 5.28
CA ILE A 230 -3.05 -35.92 4.22
C ILE A 230 -2.57 -34.46 4.11
N THR A 231 -3.49 -33.50 4.22
CA THR A 231 -3.17 -32.07 4.18
C THR A 231 -2.29 -31.65 5.36
N SER A 232 -2.51 -32.21 6.55
CA SER A 232 -1.69 -31.95 7.73
C SER A 232 -0.26 -32.46 7.62
N HIS A 233 0.04 -33.31 6.63
CA HIS A 233 1.42 -33.72 6.36
C HIS A 233 2.18 -32.75 5.44
N ASP A 234 1.48 -31.86 4.72
CA ASP A 234 2.07 -30.92 3.74
C ASP A 234 2.70 -29.68 4.41
N VAL A 235 3.14 -29.80 5.66
CA VAL A 235 3.74 -28.70 6.46
C VAL A 235 5.09 -28.27 5.89
N ASP A 236 5.79 -29.19 5.23
CA ASP A 236 7.05 -28.91 4.56
C ASP A 236 6.89 -28.09 3.28
N ARG A 237 5.65 -27.75 2.90
CA ARG A 237 5.31 -26.94 1.72
C ARG A 237 5.91 -27.52 0.43
N ALA A 238 5.98 -28.86 0.34
CA ALA A 238 6.65 -29.61 -0.72
C ALA A 238 8.12 -29.24 -0.94
N SER A 239 8.83 -28.80 0.11
CA SER A 239 10.27 -28.53 0.06
C SER A 239 11.13 -29.81 0.06
N VAL A 240 10.56 -30.95 0.48
CA VAL A 240 11.27 -32.23 0.57
C VAL A 240 10.54 -33.29 -0.25
N GLN A 241 11.29 -34.05 -1.06
CA GLN A 241 10.74 -35.21 -1.78
C GLN A 241 10.75 -36.44 -0.87
N ASN A 242 9.72 -36.58 -0.03
CA ASN A 242 9.55 -37.69 0.92
C ASN A 242 8.39 -38.64 0.57
N GLY A 243 7.58 -38.30 -0.45
CA GLY A 243 6.39 -39.08 -0.83
C GLY A 243 5.23 -38.96 0.15
N ILE A 244 5.27 -37.97 1.04
CA ILE A 244 4.27 -37.67 2.07
C ILE A 244 3.50 -36.40 1.64
N GLY A 245 2.23 -36.31 2.00
CA GLY A 245 1.35 -35.20 1.64
C GLY A 245 0.76 -35.33 0.24
N TRP A 246 0.43 -34.19 -0.37
CA TRP A 246 -0.23 -34.16 -1.68
C TRP A 246 0.76 -34.18 -2.84
N GLY A 247 0.50 -35.05 -3.81
CA GLY A 247 1.16 -34.96 -5.12
C GLY A 247 0.69 -33.76 -5.94
N LYS A 248 1.49 -33.37 -6.94
CA LYS A 248 1.25 -32.23 -7.84
C LYS A 248 -0.17 -32.17 -8.44
N SER A 249 -0.75 -33.32 -8.80
CA SER A 249 -2.08 -33.39 -9.41
C SER A 249 -3.23 -33.13 -8.42
N HIS A 250 -2.99 -33.27 -7.12
CA HIS A 250 -4.03 -33.24 -6.09
C HIS A 250 -3.84 -32.15 -5.04
N THR A 251 -2.70 -31.44 -5.01
CA THR A 251 -2.43 -30.42 -3.99
C THR A 251 -3.53 -29.35 -3.92
N HIS A 252 -3.91 -28.72 -5.03
CA HIS A 252 -4.99 -27.72 -5.03
C HIS A 252 -6.32 -28.30 -4.54
N THR A 253 -6.70 -29.46 -5.07
CA THR A 253 -7.97 -30.11 -4.71
C THR A 253 -8.00 -30.50 -3.24
N GLY A 254 -6.92 -31.11 -2.75
CA GLY A 254 -6.81 -31.59 -1.37
C GLY A 254 -6.88 -30.46 -0.36
N HIS A 255 -6.09 -29.40 -0.55
CA HIS A 255 -6.10 -28.23 0.34
C HIS A 255 -7.46 -27.52 0.37
N ILE A 256 -8.11 -27.36 -0.79
CA ILE A 256 -9.44 -26.74 -0.85
C ILE A 256 -10.46 -27.60 -0.10
N LEU A 257 -10.49 -28.92 -0.36
CA LEU A 257 -11.43 -29.82 0.29
C LEU A 257 -11.19 -29.91 1.81
N ALA A 258 -9.94 -29.91 2.27
CA ALA A 258 -9.60 -29.93 3.70
C ALA A 258 -10.11 -28.69 4.46
N ALA A 259 -10.09 -27.54 3.78
CA ALA A 259 -10.47 -26.25 4.35
C ALA A 259 -11.99 -26.04 4.41
N LEU A 260 -12.80 -26.88 3.76
CA LEU A 260 -14.25 -26.80 3.85
C LEU A 260 -14.73 -27.21 5.24
N PRO A 261 -15.86 -26.67 5.72
CA PRO A 261 -16.47 -27.12 6.97
C PRO A 261 -17.02 -28.55 6.85
N GLU A 262 -17.64 -28.85 5.70
CA GLU A 262 -18.23 -30.14 5.35
C GLU A 262 -18.13 -30.38 3.83
N LEU A 263 -18.28 -31.64 3.41
CA LEU A 263 -18.24 -32.03 2.00
C LEU A 263 -19.64 -32.42 1.51
N SER A 264 -20.06 -31.84 0.38
CA SER A 264 -21.21 -32.34 -0.38
C SER A 264 -20.88 -33.70 -1.02
N VAL A 265 -21.89 -34.42 -1.53
CA VAL A 265 -21.67 -35.71 -2.25
C VAL A 265 -20.75 -35.53 -3.46
N ILE A 266 -20.89 -34.43 -4.21
CA ILE A 266 -20.05 -34.12 -5.38
C ILE A 266 -18.59 -33.93 -4.92
N GLN A 267 -18.37 -33.12 -3.89
CA GLN A 267 -17.05 -32.86 -3.34
C GLN A 267 -16.43 -34.12 -2.72
N ALA A 268 -17.22 -34.93 -2.01
CA ALA A 268 -16.80 -36.20 -1.43
C ALA A 268 -16.42 -37.22 -2.51
N SER A 269 -17.09 -37.26 -3.67
CA SER A 269 -16.68 -38.11 -4.79
C SER A 269 -15.28 -37.74 -5.32
N SER A 270 -15.02 -36.44 -5.48
CA SER A 270 -13.71 -35.92 -5.88
C SER A 270 -12.65 -36.19 -4.79
N ALA A 271 -13.03 -36.04 -3.52
CA ALA A 271 -12.17 -36.36 -2.38
C ALA A 271 -11.77 -37.84 -2.37
N LEU A 272 -12.70 -38.76 -2.58
CA LEU A 272 -12.43 -40.20 -2.64
C LEU A 272 -11.44 -40.53 -3.76
N SER A 273 -11.62 -39.94 -4.94
CA SER A 273 -10.70 -40.10 -6.07
C SER A 273 -9.29 -39.64 -5.72
N ALA A 274 -9.15 -38.47 -5.06
CA ALA A 274 -7.87 -37.95 -4.63
C ALA A 274 -7.24 -38.83 -3.54
N VAL A 275 -7.98 -39.16 -2.48
CA VAL A 275 -7.50 -39.98 -1.35
C VAL A 275 -7.08 -41.36 -1.82
N TRP A 276 -7.76 -41.98 -2.78
CA TRP A 276 -7.38 -43.27 -3.34
C TRP A 276 -5.94 -43.28 -3.88
N ARG A 277 -5.48 -42.19 -4.49
CA ARG A 277 -4.10 -42.09 -4.99
C ARG A 277 -3.07 -42.00 -3.86
N HIS A 278 -3.48 -41.57 -2.67
CA HIS A 278 -2.63 -41.34 -1.48
C HIS A 278 -2.96 -42.26 -0.31
N ARG A 279 -3.80 -43.27 -0.52
CA ARG A 279 -4.39 -44.14 0.52
C ARG A 279 -3.38 -44.82 1.45
N ARG A 280 -2.14 -45.03 1.00
CA ARG A 280 -1.07 -45.59 1.85
C ARG A 280 -0.67 -44.67 3.01
N GLN A 281 -1.00 -43.38 2.94
CA GLN A 281 -0.81 -42.42 4.01
C GLN A 281 -1.99 -42.39 5.01
N VAL A 282 -3.07 -43.13 4.71
CA VAL A 282 -4.32 -43.12 5.50
C VAL A 282 -4.39 -44.38 6.37
N PRO A 283 -4.69 -44.25 7.69
CA PRO A 283 -4.89 -45.38 8.59
C PRO A 283 -5.93 -46.37 8.06
N ALA A 284 -5.73 -47.66 8.35
CA ALA A 284 -6.58 -48.75 7.87
C ALA A 284 -8.07 -48.56 8.22
N GLN A 285 -8.36 -48.00 9.41
CA GLN A 285 -9.73 -47.72 9.86
C GLN A 285 -10.40 -46.66 8.98
N LEU A 286 -9.70 -45.57 8.65
CA LEU A 286 -10.22 -44.54 7.74
C LEU A 286 -10.34 -45.06 6.31
N ARG A 287 -9.43 -45.93 5.86
CA ARG A 287 -9.56 -46.61 4.56
C ARG A 287 -10.80 -47.51 4.48
N GLN A 288 -11.06 -48.30 5.51
CA GLN A 288 -12.27 -49.11 5.62
C GLN A 288 -13.53 -48.24 5.56
N ALA A 289 -13.55 -47.11 6.28
CA ALA A 289 -14.68 -46.18 6.26
C ALA A 289 -14.86 -45.52 4.89
N CYS A 290 -13.78 -45.05 4.26
CA CYS A 290 -13.82 -44.37 2.95
C CYS A 290 -14.20 -45.33 1.81
N PHE A 291 -13.55 -46.49 1.74
CA PHE A 291 -13.55 -47.36 0.56
C PHE A 291 -14.25 -48.70 0.77
N GLY A 292 -14.58 -49.06 2.01
CA GLY A 292 -15.19 -50.35 2.35
C GLY A 292 -14.18 -51.49 2.49
N SER A 293 -12.88 -51.19 2.39
CA SER A 293 -11.80 -52.15 2.63
C SER A 293 -10.62 -51.47 3.35
N ALA A 294 -10.06 -52.15 4.35
CA ALA A 294 -8.86 -51.73 5.07
C ALA A 294 -7.60 -51.88 4.22
N GLU A 295 -7.64 -52.76 3.21
CA GLU A 295 -6.54 -53.00 2.27
C GLU A 295 -6.52 -52.01 1.12
N ALA A 296 -7.63 -51.29 0.92
CA ALA A 296 -7.85 -50.26 -0.09
C ALA A 296 -6.57 -49.51 -0.43
#